data_AF-V5FAE0-F1
#
_entry.id   AF-V5FAE0-F1
#
_cell.length_a   1.000
_cell.length_b   1.000
_cell.length_c   1.000
_cell.angle_alpha   90.00
_cell.angle_beta   90.00
_cell.angle_gamma   90.00
#
_symmetry.space_group_name_H-M   'P 1'
#
loop_
_entity.id
_entity.type
_entity.pdbx_description
1 polymer ?
#
loop_
_entity_poly.entity_id
_entity_poly.type
_entity_poly.pdbx_seq_one_letter_code
_entity_poly.pdbx_strand_id
1 'polypeptide(L)'
;MTCHSGLARPPTTVDINGSLFDLGLDLYIRKYHVLLPIVHLPSFEPQKVGPEELYLMCMLGLTFANTNDSAKIVEHIFPDLKSRRLLWKSLNVTIDIFSKWNPNCLVIWHNICLLLTADRLLLERGAGREGDNKAMTARSTIATWASTAAARRAVLHASQLLKIFSNRRIFSNRRLSDGTGFQSIRALFFAALVLGFYILTYADGSSDTTVEAMADIDWVAVGFEGLEPYRADRGEPIDNSAVNFIRFGGTLSLAGRVYHGGPQDARRILTDFADLLDEIKKYNIGEYSRLLYTLGDTLSRSEVTTP
;
A
#
# COMPACT_ATOMS: atom_id res chain seq x y z
N MET A 1 12.11 -47.53 -42.32
CA MET A 1 13.50 -47.00 -42.36
C MET A 1 13.56 -46.10 -43.58
N THR A 2 13.78 -44.79 -43.54
CA THR A 2 14.56 -43.93 -42.64
C THR A 2 14.02 -42.49 -42.68
N CYS A 3 14.14 -41.76 -41.57
CA CYS A 3 13.94 -40.32 -41.47
C CYS A 3 15.01 -39.54 -42.26
N HIS A 4 14.66 -38.36 -42.77
CA HIS A 4 15.43 -37.15 -42.50
C HIS A 4 14.57 -35.88 -42.62
N SER A 5 14.75 -35.06 -41.60
CA SER A 5 14.16 -33.77 -41.25
C SER A 5 14.49 -32.64 -42.24
N GLY A 6 13.47 -31.99 -42.79
CA GLY A 6 13.55 -30.64 -43.32
C GLY A 6 13.10 -29.65 -42.25
N LEU A 7 14.05 -29.10 -41.50
CA LEU A 7 13.81 -28.02 -40.53
C LEU A 7 13.18 -26.82 -41.24
N ALA A 8 11.97 -26.45 -40.80
CA ALA A 8 11.35 -25.20 -41.17
C ALA A 8 12.27 -24.03 -40.80
N ARG A 9 12.53 -23.17 -41.78
CA ARG A 9 13.25 -21.89 -41.60
C ARG A 9 12.53 -21.09 -40.51
N PRO A 10 13.22 -20.57 -39.47
CA PRO A 10 12.55 -19.77 -38.46
C PRO A 10 12.01 -18.47 -39.10
N PRO A 11 10.84 -17.97 -38.65
CA PRO A 11 10.30 -16.73 -39.14
C PRO A 11 11.26 -15.59 -38.79
N THR A 12 11.85 -14.96 -39.81
CA THR A 12 12.95 -13.98 -39.68
C THR A 12 12.52 -12.56 -39.34
N THR A 13 11.27 -12.30 -39.01
CA THR A 13 10.85 -10.98 -38.53
C THR A 13 9.65 -11.16 -37.60
N VAL A 14 9.92 -11.33 -36.31
CA VAL A 14 8.90 -11.14 -35.27
C VAL A 14 8.46 -9.69 -35.36
N ASP A 15 7.16 -9.42 -35.43
CA ASP A 15 6.61 -8.06 -35.39
C ASP A 15 6.96 -7.42 -34.04
N ILE A 16 8.04 -6.63 -34.03
CA ILE A 16 8.79 -6.26 -32.83
C ILE A 16 7.93 -5.39 -31.90
N ASN A 17 7.06 -4.54 -32.44
CA ASN A 17 6.31 -3.59 -31.61
C ASN A 17 5.07 -4.22 -30.94
N GLY A 18 4.29 -5.01 -31.68
CA GLY A 18 3.11 -5.69 -31.12
C GLY A 18 3.48 -6.79 -30.14
N SER A 19 4.46 -7.63 -30.50
CA SER A 19 4.88 -8.75 -29.65
C SER A 19 5.57 -8.33 -28.35
N LEU A 20 6.34 -7.23 -28.36
CA LEU A 20 6.95 -6.68 -27.15
C LEU A 20 5.93 -5.98 -26.26
N PHE A 21 4.92 -5.34 -26.85
CA PHE A 21 3.85 -4.75 -26.08
C PHE A 21 3.07 -5.82 -25.30
N ASP A 22 2.67 -6.90 -25.98
CA ASP A 22 1.96 -8.01 -25.35
C ASP A 22 2.83 -8.70 -24.29
N LEU A 23 4.12 -8.91 -24.58
CA LEU A 23 5.07 -9.47 -23.61
C LEU A 23 5.27 -8.57 -22.39
N GLY A 24 5.41 -7.27 -22.60
CA GLY A 24 5.56 -6.28 -21.53
C GLY A 24 4.34 -6.23 -20.64
N LEU A 25 3.16 -6.13 -21.23
CA LEU A 25 1.90 -6.08 -20.50
C LEU A 25 1.67 -7.37 -19.70
N ASP A 26 1.92 -8.54 -20.31
CA ASP A 26 1.83 -9.84 -19.66
C ASP A 26 2.83 -9.98 -18.49
N LEU A 27 4.07 -9.54 -18.67
CA LEU A 27 5.07 -9.54 -17.58
C LEU A 27 4.72 -8.56 -16.46
N TYR A 28 4.17 -7.40 -16.78
CA TYR A 28 3.66 -6.48 -15.78
C TYR A 28 2.53 -7.14 -14.98
N ILE A 29 1.55 -7.73 -15.64
CA ILE A 29 0.43 -8.42 -15.00
C ILE A 29 0.94 -9.55 -14.09
N ARG A 30 1.93 -10.32 -14.54
CA ARG A 30 2.46 -11.46 -13.77
C ARG A 30 3.44 -11.08 -12.66
N LYS A 31 4.10 -9.92 -12.74
CA LYS A 31 5.25 -9.59 -11.86
C LYS A 31 5.12 -8.26 -11.12
N TYR A 32 4.59 -7.23 -11.76
CA TYR A 32 4.44 -5.90 -11.18
C TYR A 32 3.05 -5.60 -10.66
N HIS A 33 2.00 -6.14 -11.25
CA HIS A 33 0.62 -5.91 -10.80
C HIS A 33 0.45 -6.29 -9.32
N VAL A 34 1.14 -7.34 -8.87
CA VAL A 34 1.12 -7.75 -7.45
C VAL A 34 1.76 -6.70 -6.52
N LEU A 35 2.66 -5.85 -7.03
CA LEU A 35 3.34 -4.77 -6.30
C LEU A 35 2.72 -3.37 -6.56
N LEU A 36 2.11 -3.21 -7.73
CA LEU A 36 1.54 -1.99 -8.31
C LEU A 36 0.27 -2.35 -9.10
N PRO A 37 -0.87 -2.64 -8.47
CA PRO A 37 -2.10 -3.01 -9.17
C PRO A 37 -2.82 -1.78 -9.72
N ILE A 38 -2.25 -1.19 -10.78
CA ILE A 38 -2.80 0.01 -11.43
C ILE A 38 -4.15 -0.28 -12.11
N VAL A 39 -4.46 -1.55 -12.42
CA VAL A 39 -5.69 -1.97 -13.10
C VAL A 39 -6.39 -3.14 -12.39
N HIS A 40 -7.72 -3.21 -12.46
CA HIS A 40 -8.50 -4.35 -11.96
C HIS A 40 -8.53 -5.47 -13.01
N LEU A 41 -7.71 -6.51 -12.80
CA LEU A 41 -7.49 -7.60 -13.77
C LEU A 41 -8.78 -8.26 -14.32
N PRO A 42 -9.79 -8.61 -13.51
CA PRO A 42 -10.99 -9.27 -14.02
C PRO A 42 -11.82 -8.45 -15.01
N SER A 43 -11.70 -7.12 -14.98
CA SER A 43 -12.39 -6.20 -15.91
C SER A 43 -11.43 -5.46 -16.83
N PHE A 44 -10.15 -5.86 -16.84
CA PHE A 44 -9.13 -5.18 -17.61
C PHE A 44 -9.25 -5.56 -19.08
N GLU A 45 -9.67 -4.60 -19.90
CA GLU A 45 -9.65 -4.70 -21.35
C GLU A 45 -8.61 -3.70 -21.87
N PRO A 46 -7.46 -4.16 -22.40
CA PRO A 46 -6.40 -3.26 -22.86
C PRO A 46 -6.89 -2.22 -23.86
N GLN A 47 -7.89 -2.56 -24.68
CA GLN A 47 -8.46 -1.68 -25.71
C GLN A 47 -9.26 -0.50 -25.14
N LYS A 48 -9.67 -0.56 -23.87
CA LYS A 48 -10.46 0.47 -23.19
C LYS A 48 -9.62 1.40 -22.29
N VAL A 49 -8.33 1.12 -22.16
CA VAL A 49 -7.40 1.86 -21.29
C VAL A 49 -6.65 2.90 -22.12
N GLY A 50 -6.28 4.03 -21.51
CA GLY A 50 -5.54 5.08 -22.18
C GLY A 50 -4.18 4.57 -22.68
N PRO A 51 -3.70 5.02 -23.86
CA PRO A 51 -2.44 4.57 -24.43
C PRO A 51 -1.24 4.79 -23.49
N GLU A 52 -1.26 5.88 -22.73
CA GLU A 52 -0.22 6.28 -21.77
C GLU A 52 -0.11 5.27 -20.60
N GLU A 53 -1.26 4.77 -20.11
CA GLU A 53 -1.31 3.85 -18.98
C GLU A 53 -0.88 2.44 -19.39
N LEU A 54 -1.33 2.00 -20.57
CA LEU A 54 -0.88 0.76 -21.20
C LEU A 54 0.62 0.78 -21.48
N TYR A 55 1.13 1.93 -21.92
CA TYR A 55 2.55 2.13 -22.18
C TYR A 55 3.36 2.04 -20.89
N LEU A 56 2.92 2.69 -19.80
CA LEU A 56 3.57 2.58 -18.49
C LEU A 56 3.57 1.14 -17.97
N MET A 57 2.45 0.43 -18.06
CA MET A 57 2.35 -0.97 -17.65
C MET A 57 3.28 -1.86 -18.47
N CYS A 58 3.24 -1.73 -19.81
CA CYS A 58 4.10 -2.46 -20.71
C CYS A 58 5.59 -2.21 -20.41
N MET A 59 5.98 -0.95 -20.24
CA MET A 59 7.36 -0.57 -19.96
C MET A 59 7.83 -1.10 -18.61
N LEU A 60 6.99 -1.02 -17.58
CA LEU A 60 7.26 -1.66 -16.29
C LEU A 60 7.48 -3.16 -16.49
N GLY A 61 6.59 -3.88 -17.17
CA GLY A 61 6.76 -5.32 -17.37
C GLY A 61 7.94 -5.72 -18.27
N LEU A 62 8.32 -4.92 -19.27
CA LEU A 62 9.52 -5.15 -20.08
C LEU A 62 10.82 -5.05 -19.27
N THR A 63 10.83 -4.35 -18.14
CA THR A 63 11.97 -4.40 -17.21
C THR A 63 12.21 -5.80 -16.62
N PHE A 64 11.20 -6.69 -16.61
CA PHE A 64 11.34 -8.11 -16.24
C PHE A 64 11.74 -9.02 -17.39
N ALA A 65 11.51 -8.64 -18.65
CA ALA A 65 11.65 -9.52 -19.80
C ALA A 65 13.08 -10.04 -20.01
N ASN A 66 14.09 -9.33 -19.50
CA ASN A 66 15.49 -9.74 -19.48
C ASN A 66 16.04 -10.23 -20.84
N THR A 67 15.43 -9.80 -21.96
CA THR A 67 15.90 -10.08 -23.33
C THR A 67 16.71 -8.90 -23.87
N ASN A 68 17.55 -9.14 -24.87
CA ASN A 68 18.42 -8.10 -25.45
C ASN A 68 17.63 -7.04 -26.20
N ASP A 69 16.48 -7.39 -26.78
CA ASP A 69 15.68 -6.46 -27.59
C ASP A 69 14.75 -5.59 -26.71
N SER A 70 14.19 -6.15 -25.62
CA SER A 70 13.50 -5.35 -24.60
C SER A 70 14.43 -4.36 -23.91
N ALA A 71 15.69 -4.75 -23.66
CA ALA A 71 16.71 -3.88 -23.09
C ALA A 71 17.06 -2.70 -24.02
N LYS A 72 17.24 -2.94 -25.32
CA LYS A 72 17.52 -1.87 -26.32
C LYS A 72 16.39 -0.84 -26.42
N ILE A 73 15.13 -1.27 -26.35
CA ILE A 73 13.96 -0.38 -26.42
C ILE A 73 13.85 0.46 -25.15
N VAL A 74 13.98 -0.17 -23.98
CA VAL A 74 14.02 0.54 -22.68
C VAL A 74 15.20 1.52 -22.65
N GLU A 75 16.37 1.14 -23.14
CA GLU A 75 17.54 2.03 -23.27
C GLU A 75 17.36 3.13 -24.34
N HIS A 76 16.55 2.94 -25.38
CA HIS A 76 16.32 3.98 -26.39
C HIS A 76 15.43 5.12 -25.85
N ILE A 77 14.45 4.77 -25.02
CA ILE A 77 13.49 5.70 -24.40
C ILE A 77 14.05 6.29 -23.10
N PHE A 78 14.86 5.52 -22.37
CA PHE A 78 15.57 5.91 -21.16
C PHE A 78 17.08 5.63 -21.31
N PRO A 79 17.82 6.54 -21.98
CA PRO A 79 19.21 6.34 -22.41
C PRO A 79 20.23 5.96 -21.32
N ASP A 80 19.88 6.11 -20.05
CA ASP A 80 20.77 5.88 -18.91
C ASP A 80 20.66 4.47 -18.26
N LEU A 81 19.84 3.55 -18.78
CA LEU A 81 19.48 2.26 -18.12
C LEU A 81 20.39 1.03 -18.44
N LYS A 82 21.68 1.24 -18.70
CA LYS A 82 22.59 0.22 -19.29
C LYS A 82 23.13 -0.90 -18.38
N SER A 83 22.50 -1.28 -17.26
CA SER A 83 23.02 -2.42 -16.47
C SER A 83 21.94 -3.18 -15.70
N ARG A 84 21.79 -4.48 -15.98
CA ARG A 84 20.80 -5.37 -15.34
C ARG A 84 20.95 -5.52 -13.82
N ARG A 85 22.14 -5.26 -13.26
CA ARG A 85 22.35 -5.17 -11.81
C ARG A 85 21.89 -3.82 -11.23
N LEU A 86 21.85 -2.78 -12.06
CA LEU A 86 21.22 -1.49 -11.78
C LEU A 86 19.71 -1.51 -12.00
N LEU A 87 19.10 -2.50 -12.66
CA LEU A 87 17.62 -2.59 -12.78
C LEU A 87 16.96 -3.10 -11.49
N TRP A 88 17.53 -4.11 -10.83
CA TRP A 88 17.14 -4.49 -9.46
C TRP A 88 17.53 -3.40 -8.45
N LYS A 89 18.73 -2.83 -8.63
CA LYS A 89 19.08 -1.60 -7.91
C LYS A 89 18.13 -0.48 -8.26
N SER A 90 17.55 -0.36 -9.45
CA SER A 90 16.58 0.65 -9.90
C SER A 90 15.16 0.33 -9.49
N LEU A 91 14.80 -0.89 -9.09
CA LEU A 91 13.54 -1.19 -8.40
C LEU A 91 13.62 -0.82 -6.92
N ASN A 92 14.72 -1.19 -6.26
CA ASN A 92 15.05 -0.71 -4.91
C ASN A 92 15.35 0.78 -4.89
N VAL A 93 15.98 1.26 -5.95
CA VAL A 93 16.18 2.66 -6.27
C VAL A 93 14.92 3.21 -6.91
N THR A 94 13.85 2.48 -7.22
CA THR A 94 12.54 3.06 -7.59
C THR A 94 11.77 3.33 -6.31
N ILE A 95 11.90 2.50 -5.27
CA ILE A 95 11.49 2.85 -3.91
C ILE A 95 12.35 4.00 -3.35
N ASP A 96 13.68 3.96 -3.55
CA ASP A 96 14.61 5.03 -3.15
C ASP A 96 14.51 6.28 -4.06
N ILE A 97 14.09 6.16 -5.32
CA ILE A 97 13.81 7.25 -6.27
C ILE A 97 12.44 7.80 -5.94
N PHE A 98 11.39 7.00 -5.72
CA PHE A 98 10.08 7.50 -5.31
C PHE A 98 10.15 8.21 -3.96
N SER A 99 10.93 7.70 -3.01
CA SER A 99 11.22 8.40 -1.74
C SER A 99 12.05 9.67 -1.94
N LYS A 100 12.90 9.75 -2.99
CA LYS A 100 13.65 10.96 -3.38
C LYS A 100 12.90 11.93 -4.33
N TRP A 101 11.87 11.49 -5.05
CA TRP A 101 11.30 12.22 -6.20
C TRP A 101 9.98 12.90 -5.93
N ASN A 102 9.11 12.33 -5.09
CA ASN A 102 7.92 13.06 -4.67
C ASN A 102 7.24 12.35 -3.49
N PRO A 103 7.04 13.01 -2.35
CA PRO A 103 6.24 12.44 -1.27
C PRO A 103 4.84 12.01 -1.74
N ASN A 104 4.27 12.64 -2.77
CA ASN A 104 2.99 12.21 -3.34
C ASN A 104 3.02 10.81 -3.97
N CYS A 105 4.11 10.40 -4.61
CA CYS A 105 4.22 9.06 -5.19
C CYS A 105 4.26 8.00 -4.09
N LEU A 106 4.99 8.29 -3.01
CA LEU A 106 5.04 7.42 -1.84
C LEU A 106 3.66 7.33 -1.16
N VAL A 107 2.96 8.46 -1.03
CA VAL A 107 1.57 8.50 -0.52
C VAL A 107 0.63 7.67 -1.39
N ILE A 108 0.71 7.79 -2.72
CA ILE A 108 -0.11 7.00 -3.66
C ILE A 108 0.17 5.50 -3.49
N TRP A 109 1.44 5.11 -3.40
CA TRP A 109 1.81 3.71 -3.21
C TRP A 109 1.24 3.13 -1.92
N HIS A 110 1.43 3.80 -0.78
CA HIS A 110 0.84 3.36 0.48
C HIS A 110 -0.69 3.30 0.41
N ASN A 111 -1.33 4.28 -0.23
CA ASN A 111 -2.78 4.30 -0.40
C ASN A 111 -3.30 3.12 -1.25
N ILE A 112 -2.59 2.75 -2.32
CA ILE A 112 -2.93 1.56 -3.11
C ILE A 112 -2.82 0.31 -2.24
N CYS A 113 -1.75 0.16 -1.46
CA CYS A 113 -1.60 -0.97 -0.56
C CYS A 113 -2.71 -1.04 0.50
N LEU A 114 -3.17 0.10 1.03
CA LEU A 114 -4.34 0.15 1.91
C LEU A 114 -5.61 -0.34 1.21
N LEU A 115 -5.86 0.10 -0.03
CA LEU A 115 -7.03 -0.31 -0.81
C LEU A 115 -7.06 -1.80 -1.14
N LEU A 116 -5.89 -2.46 -1.21
CA LEU A 116 -5.78 -3.90 -1.42
C LEU A 116 -6.01 -4.71 -0.14
N THR A 117 -5.68 -4.12 1.02
CA THR A 117 -5.63 -4.84 2.29
C THR A 117 -6.80 -4.50 3.21
N ALA A 118 -7.57 -3.45 2.90
CA ALA A 118 -8.68 -2.97 3.70
C ALA A 118 -9.86 -2.50 2.83
N ASP A 119 -11.08 -2.90 3.19
CA ASP A 119 -12.29 -2.40 2.55
C ASP A 119 -12.62 -0.99 3.06
N ARG A 120 -12.36 0.01 2.22
CA ARG A 120 -12.64 1.43 2.53
C ARG A 120 -14.11 1.67 2.85
N LEU A 121 -15.03 1.07 2.10
CA LEU A 121 -16.47 1.31 2.32
C LEU A 121 -16.93 0.68 3.63
N LEU A 122 -16.39 -0.49 3.98
CA LEU A 122 -16.64 -1.11 5.27
C LEU A 122 -16.16 -0.24 6.43
N LEU A 123 -14.93 0.29 6.35
CA LEU A 123 -14.35 1.16 7.38
C LEU A 123 -15.11 2.49 7.51
N GLU A 124 -15.48 3.12 6.39
CA GLU A 124 -16.33 4.33 6.41
C GLU A 124 -17.73 4.05 6.99
N ARG A 125 -18.32 2.88 6.68
CA ARG A 125 -19.59 2.46 7.30
C ARG A 125 -19.43 2.26 8.80
N GLY A 126 -18.34 1.63 9.25
CA GLY A 126 -17.99 1.50 10.67
C GLY A 126 -17.79 2.84 11.38
N ALA A 127 -17.34 3.86 10.63
CA ALA A 127 -17.21 5.23 11.11
C ALA A 127 -18.55 5.99 11.20
N GLY A 128 -19.67 5.40 10.77
CA GLY A 128 -21.00 6.01 10.88
C GLY A 128 -21.54 6.61 9.59
N ARG A 129 -20.88 6.43 8.43
CA ARG A 129 -21.32 7.02 7.15
C ARG A 129 -22.77 6.70 6.78
N GLU A 130 -23.27 5.53 7.17
CA GLU A 130 -24.65 5.09 6.88
C GLU A 130 -25.54 5.01 8.13
N GLY A 131 -25.15 5.65 9.23
CA GLY A 131 -25.86 5.64 10.52
C GLY A 131 -25.46 4.51 11.47
N ASP A 132 -25.88 4.64 12.73
CA ASP A 132 -25.35 3.86 13.87
C ASP A 132 -25.58 2.36 13.77
N ASN A 133 -26.79 1.94 13.39
CA ASN A 133 -27.13 0.51 13.30
C ASN A 133 -26.21 -0.22 12.30
N LYS A 134 -25.95 0.39 11.14
CA LYS A 134 -25.04 -0.17 10.13
C LYS A 134 -23.59 -0.09 10.56
N ALA A 135 -23.23 0.93 11.33
CA ALA A 135 -21.88 1.07 11.88
C ALA A 135 -21.55 -0.04 12.88
N MET A 136 -22.50 -0.43 13.75
CA MET A 136 -22.30 -1.55 14.69
C MET A 136 -22.04 -2.87 13.96
N THR A 137 -22.85 -3.20 12.96
CA THR A 137 -22.64 -4.41 12.15
C THR A 137 -21.30 -4.37 11.40
N ALA A 138 -20.95 -3.22 10.82
CA ALA A 138 -19.66 -3.05 10.15
C ALA A 138 -18.48 -3.22 11.11
N ARG A 139 -18.56 -2.71 12.34
CA ARG A 139 -17.51 -2.84 13.36
C ARG A 139 -17.26 -4.30 13.75
N SER A 140 -18.28 -5.15 13.79
CA SER A 140 -18.12 -6.59 14.00
C SER A 140 -17.30 -7.25 12.87
N THR A 141 -17.61 -6.92 11.61
CA THR A 141 -16.82 -7.40 10.45
C THR A 141 -15.40 -6.85 10.47
N ILE A 142 -15.22 -5.59 10.85
CA ILE A 142 -13.92 -4.93 10.97
C ILE A 142 -13.07 -5.61 12.05
N ALA A 143 -13.65 -6.03 13.18
CA ALA A 143 -12.93 -6.78 14.22
C ALA A 143 -12.41 -8.12 13.70
N THR A 144 -13.19 -8.81 12.86
CA THR A 144 -12.73 -10.02 12.18
C THR A 144 -11.55 -9.71 11.24
N TRP A 145 -11.67 -8.66 10.42
CA TRP A 145 -10.59 -8.21 9.54
C TRP A 145 -9.31 -7.85 10.31
N ALA A 146 -9.42 -7.14 11.43
CA ALA A 146 -8.28 -6.69 12.23
C ALA A 146 -7.39 -7.84 12.74
N SER A 147 -7.95 -9.05 12.91
CA SER A 147 -7.19 -10.25 13.29
C SER A 147 -6.32 -10.83 12.16
N THR A 148 -6.46 -10.35 10.92
CA THR A 148 -5.80 -10.91 9.74
C THR A 148 -4.39 -10.36 9.50
N ALA A 149 -3.55 -11.13 8.79
CA ALA A 149 -2.26 -10.65 8.32
C ALA A 149 -2.37 -9.45 7.36
N ALA A 150 -3.45 -9.40 6.57
CA ALA A 150 -3.76 -8.27 5.69
C ALA A 150 -3.98 -6.97 6.49
N ALA A 151 -4.73 -7.02 7.60
CA ALA A 151 -4.90 -5.86 8.46
C ALA A 151 -3.57 -5.40 9.09
N ARG A 152 -2.72 -6.34 9.51
CA ARG A 152 -1.39 -6.00 10.06
C ARG A 152 -0.49 -5.36 9.01
N ARG A 153 -0.54 -5.81 7.75
CA ARG A 153 0.12 -5.12 6.63
C ARG A 153 -0.47 -3.72 6.40
N ALA A 154 -1.80 -3.59 6.44
CA ALA A 154 -2.48 -2.31 6.28
C ALA A 154 -2.03 -1.29 7.34
N VAL A 155 -1.92 -1.72 8.60
CA VAL A 155 -1.40 -0.92 9.72
C VAL A 155 -0.01 -0.38 9.44
N LEU A 156 0.91 -1.19 8.89
CA LEU A 156 2.25 -0.72 8.53
C LEU A 156 2.19 0.36 7.44
N HIS A 157 1.41 0.18 6.37
CA HIS A 157 1.28 1.22 5.34
C HIS A 157 0.59 2.49 5.86
N ALA A 158 -0.43 2.37 6.72
CA ALA A 158 -1.09 3.51 7.35
C ALA A 158 -0.13 4.29 8.27
N SER A 159 0.75 3.59 8.98
CA SER A 159 1.78 4.18 9.85
C SER A 159 2.83 4.93 9.04
N GLN A 160 3.20 4.44 7.85
CA GLN A 160 4.09 5.19 6.95
C GLN A 160 3.42 6.44 6.38
N LEU A 161 2.11 6.44 6.11
CA LEU A 161 1.38 7.67 5.79
C LEU A 161 1.45 8.67 6.95
N LEU A 162 1.22 8.23 8.18
CA LEU A 162 1.37 9.09 9.36
C LEU A 162 2.79 9.68 9.47
N LYS A 163 3.83 8.88 9.23
CA LYS A 163 5.24 9.31 9.20
C LYS A 163 5.51 10.36 8.12
N ILE A 164 5.03 10.13 6.90
CA ILE A 164 5.27 11.04 5.77
C ILE A 164 4.72 12.42 6.11
N PHE A 165 3.45 12.49 6.56
CA PHE A 165 2.78 13.76 6.84
C PHE A 165 3.25 14.44 8.13
N SER A 166 3.70 13.67 9.14
CA SER A 166 4.29 14.25 10.35
C SER A 166 5.72 14.78 10.13
N ASN A 167 6.45 14.25 9.15
CA ASN A 167 7.80 14.73 8.83
C ASN A 167 7.77 16.03 8.00
N ARG A 168 7.79 17.16 8.71
CA ARG A 168 7.80 18.50 8.10
C ARG A 168 8.98 18.75 7.16
N ARG A 169 10.12 18.04 7.28
CA ARG A 169 11.29 18.23 6.38
C ARG A 169 11.09 17.66 4.98
N ILE A 170 10.31 16.58 4.83
CA ILE A 170 10.00 15.99 3.53
C ILE A 170 9.11 16.94 2.71
N PHE A 171 8.26 17.71 3.40
CA PHE A 171 7.41 18.75 2.79
C PHE A 171 8.01 20.16 2.88
N SER A 172 9.09 20.41 3.63
CA SER A 172 9.57 21.80 3.87
C SER A 172 10.19 22.46 2.64
N ASN A 173 10.67 21.69 1.66
CA ASN A 173 11.23 22.26 0.42
C ASN A 173 10.15 22.58 -0.63
N ARG A 174 8.90 22.20 -0.36
CA ARG A 174 7.71 22.57 -1.14
C ARG A 174 6.58 22.71 -0.14
N ARG A 175 6.43 23.92 0.41
CA ARG A 175 5.31 24.40 1.22
C ARG A 175 4.08 23.51 0.97
N LEU A 176 3.47 22.92 2.01
CA LEU A 176 2.28 22.05 1.93
C LEU A 176 1.17 22.62 1.00
N SER A 177 1.24 23.90 0.66
CA SER A 177 0.44 24.59 -0.35
C SER A 177 0.62 24.14 -1.81
N ASP A 178 1.76 23.58 -2.24
CA ASP A 178 2.11 23.56 -3.68
C ASP A 178 2.05 22.19 -4.35
N GLY A 179 1.54 21.15 -3.67
CA GLY A 179 1.44 19.84 -4.33
C GLY A 179 0.73 18.71 -3.60
N THR A 180 0.25 18.85 -2.37
CA THR A 180 -0.60 17.81 -1.76
C THR A 180 -1.97 17.82 -2.44
N GLY A 181 -2.15 16.95 -3.43
CA GLY A 181 -3.44 16.79 -4.10
C GLY A 181 -4.51 16.28 -3.12
N PHE A 182 -5.77 16.49 -3.47
CA PHE A 182 -6.95 15.94 -2.77
C PHE A 182 -6.84 14.44 -2.45
N GLN A 183 -6.10 13.68 -3.28
CA GLN A 183 -5.83 12.26 -3.07
C GLN A 183 -4.99 11.99 -1.82
N SER A 184 -4.04 12.85 -1.49
CA SER A 184 -3.18 12.72 -0.31
C SER A 184 -3.98 12.87 0.98
N ILE A 185 -4.97 13.75 0.99
CA ILE A 185 -5.89 13.97 2.12
C ILE A 185 -6.81 12.76 2.33
N ARG A 186 -7.38 12.22 1.24
CA ARG A 186 -8.22 11.02 1.31
C ARG A 186 -7.44 9.79 1.77
N ALA A 187 -6.20 9.66 1.32
CA ALA A 187 -5.29 8.62 1.78
C ALA A 187 -5.02 8.74 3.29
N LEU A 188 -4.81 9.96 3.78
CA LEU A 188 -4.55 10.22 5.20
C LEU A 188 -5.79 9.89 6.07
N PHE A 189 -6.98 10.31 5.64
CA PHE A 189 -8.22 9.94 6.31
C PHE A 189 -8.45 8.42 6.31
N PHE A 190 -8.19 7.75 5.19
CA PHE A 190 -8.33 6.30 5.10
C PHE A 190 -7.33 5.56 6.01
N ALA A 191 -6.09 6.02 6.06
CA ALA A 191 -5.08 5.51 6.99
C ALA A 191 -5.51 5.67 8.46
N ALA A 192 -6.14 6.80 8.81
CA ALA A 192 -6.67 7.02 10.14
C ALA A 192 -7.75 6.01 10.52
N LEU A 193 -8.66 5.67 9.59
CA LEU A 193 -9.67 4.63 9.84
C LEU A 193 -9.03 3.24 10.00
N VAL A 194 -8.06 2.89 9.16
CA VAL A 194 -7.32 1.62 9.25
C VAL A 194 -6.67 1.46 10.62
N LEU A 195 -5.88 2.45 11.06
CA LEU A 195 -5.19 2.41 12.35
C LEU A 195 -6.16 2.50 13.52
N GLY A 196 -7.12 3.42 13.48
CA GLY A 196 -8.09 3.61 14.55
C GLY A 196 -8.93 2.37 14.82
N PHE A 197 -9.46 1.73 13.77
CA PHE A 197 -10.24 0.51 13.95
C PHE A 197 -9.40 -0.72 14.27
N TYR A 198 -8.19 -0.83 13.72
CA TYR A 198 -7.27 -1.89 14.12
C TYR A 198 -6.95 -1.77 15.61
N ILE A 199 -6.52 -0.60 16.08
CA ILE A 199 -6.19 -0.35 17.49
C ILE A 199 -7.40 -0.54 18.40
N LEU A 200 -8.61 -0.17 17.96
CA LEU A 200 -9.84 -0.38 18.73
C LEU A 200 -10.08 -1.86 19.08
N THR A 201 -9.75 -2.75 18.14
CA THR A 201 -10.02 -4.19 18.22
C THR A 201 -8.78 -5.01 18.59
N TYR A 202 -7.63 -4.35 18.59
CA TYR A 202 -6.35 -4.89 19.01
C TYR A 202 -6.42 -5.26 20.48
N ALA A 203 -6.07 -6.51 20.77
CA ALA A 203 -5.73 -6.95 22.11
C ALA A 203 -4.23 -7.14 22.15
N ASP A 204 -3.56 -6.55 23.15
CA ASP A 204 -2.13 -6.71 23.38
C ASP A 204 -1.78 -8.20 23.37
N GLY A 205 -1.08 -8.62 22.31
CA GLY A 205 -0.61 -9.99 22.22
C GLY A 205 0.51 -10.13 23.23
N SER A 206 0.48 -11.17 24.06
CA SER A 206 1.52 -11.51 25.04
C SER A 206 2.87 -11.89 24.41
N SER A 207 3.16 -11.40 23.20
CA SER A 207 4.39 -11.63 22.45
C SER A 207 5.42 -10.59 22.87
N ASP A 208 6.63 -11.03 23.20
CA ASP A 208 7.79 -10.15 23.47
C ASP A 208 8.22 -9.30 22.25
N THR A 209 7.59 -9.51 21.09
CA THR A 209 7.96 -8.83 19.84
C THR A 209 7.16 -7.54 19.63
N THR A 210 7.85 -6.41 19.72
CA THR A 210 7.32 -5.08 19.38
C THR A 210 7.72 -4.68 17.97
N VAL A 211 6.77 -4.12 17.19
CA VAL A 211 7.06 -3.47 15.90
C VAL A 211 6.96 -1.95 16.05
N GLU A 212 8.01 -1.23 15.66
CA GLU A 212 7.95 0.23 15.47
C GLU A 212 7.48 0.51 14.04
N ALA A 213 6.18 0.71 13.86
CA ALA A 213 5.55 0.77 12.54
C ALA A 213 5.84 2.07 11.77
N MET A 214 6.41 3.09 12.42
CA MET A 214 6.93 4.30 11.77
C MET A 214 8.44 4.24 11.49
N ALA A 215 9.14 3.16 11.87
CA ALA A 215 10.52 2.94 11.47
C ALA A 215 10.64 2.78 9.94
N ASP A 216 11.87 2.72 9.43
CA ASP A 216 12.12 2.35 8.04
C ASP A 216 11.86 0.85 7.88
N ILE A 217 10.80 0.51 7.14
CA ILE A 217 10.38 -0.87 6.90
C ILE A 217 11.09 -1.39 5.66
N ASP A 218 11.74 -2.55 5.79
CA ASP A 218 12.27 -3.30 4.65
C ASP A 218 11.13 -3.99 3.89
N TRP A 219 10.51 -3.26 2.96
CA TRP A 219 9.42 -3.76 2.13
C TRP A 219 9.85 -4.89 1.18
N VAL A 220 11.15 -5.06 0.92
CA VAL A 220 11.68 -6.18 0.13
C VAL A 220 11.56 -7.46 0.94
N ALA A 221 11.94 -7.42 2.22
CA ALA A 221 11.77 -8.55 3.13
C ALA A 221 10.28 -8.86 3.40
N VAL A 222 9.42 -7.84 3.45
CA VAL A 222 7.96 -8.01 3.61
C VAL A 222 7.34 -8.78 2.44
N GLY A 223 7.74 -8.51 1.19
CA GLY A 223 7.26 -9.24 0.01
C GLY A 223 5.72 -9.34 -0.06
N PHE A 224 5.21 -10.56 -0.14
CA PHE A 224 3.77 -10.87 -0.24
C PHE A 224 3.08 -11.15 1.10
N GLU A 225 3.80 -11.04 2.21
CA GLU A 225 3.22 -11.28 3.54
C GLU A 225 1.98 -10.41 3.75
N GLY A 226 0.87 -11.01 4.15
CA GLY A 226 -0.40 -10.31 4.33
C GLY A 226 -1.20 -10.00 3.06
N LEU A 227 -0.75 -10.39 1.86
CA LEU A 227 -1.53 -10.33 0.62
C LEU A 227 -2.04 -11.70 0.15
N GLU A 228 -1.40 -12.77 0.61
CA GLU A 228 -1.78 -14.12 0.25
C GLU A 228 -2.88 -14.66 1.19
N PRO A 229 -3.73 -15.60 0.70
CA PRO A 229 -4.72 -16.26 1.53
C PRO A 229 -4.06 -16.99 2.71
N TYR A 230 -4.82 -17.16 3.79
CA TYR A 230 -4.35 -17.77 5.04
C TYR A 230 -3.56 -19.06 4.80
N ARG A 231 -2.29 -19.06 5.24
CA ARG A 231 -1.44 -20.25 5.27
C ARG A 231 -1.45 -20.84 6.68
N ALA A 232 -1.69 -22.15 6.77
CA ALA A 232 -1.60 -22.88 8.04
C ALA A 232 -0.17 -22.93 8.59
N ASP A 233 0.82 -22.98 7.69
CA ASP A 233 2.23 -22.88 8.01
C ASP A 233 2.69 -21.43 7.86
N ARG A 234 2.81 -20.73 9.00
CA ARG A 234 3.28 -19.34 9.07
C ARG A 234 4.81 -19.22 9.06
N GLY A 235 5.53 -20.35 8.98
CA GLY A 235 6.97 -20.41 9.14
C GLY A 235 7.42 -20.04 10.56
N GLU A 236 8.74 -20.03 10.78
CA GLU A 236 9.33 -19.54 12.02
C GLU A 236 9.54 -18.01 11.98
N PRO A 237 9.61 -17.35 13.16
CA PRO A 237 10.04 -15.96 13.25
C PRO A 237 11.40 -15.76 12.59
N ILE A 238 11.54 -14.69 11.80
CA ILE A 238 12.80 -14.31 11.15
C ILE A 238 13.37 -13.03 11.77
N ASP A 239 14.59 -12.64 11.42
CA ASP A 239 15.20 -11.38 11.86
C ASP A 239 14.63 -10.16 11.12
N ASN A 240 13.31 -9.98 11.20
CA ASN A 240 12.58 -8.84 10.66
C ASN A 240 11.25 -8.63 11.41
N SER A 241 11.17 -7.56 12.21
CA SER A 241 10.01 -7.27 13.06
C SER A 241 8.73 -7.01 12.26
N ALA A 242 8.82 -6.38 11.08
CA ALA A 242 7.65 -6.11 10.24
C ALA A 242 7.04 -7.41 9.67
N VAL A 243 7.88 -8.33 9.19
CA VAL A 243 7.44 -9.66 8.71
C VAL A 243 6.79 -10.45 9.84
N ASN A 244 7.45 -10.51 11.00
CA ASN A 244 6.93 -11.23 12.16
C ASN A 244 5.61 -10.63 12.65
N PHE A 245 5.51 -9.30 12.68
CA PHE A 245 4.25 -8.62 13.01
C PHE A 245 3.15 -9.00 12.03
N ILE A 246 3.40 -8.95 10.71
CA ILE A 246 2.40 -9.36 9.72
C ILE A 246 1.97 -10.82 9.92
N ARG A 247 2.90 -11.73 10.21
CA ARG A 247 2.60 -13.17 10.36
C ARG A 247 1.89 -13.50 11.67
N PHE A 248 2.36 -12.95 12.79
CA PHE A 248 2.02 -13.42 14.13
C PHE A 248 1.30 -12.38 14.99
N GLY A 249 1.31 -11.10 14.59
CA GLY A 249 0.92 -10.00 15.47
C GLY A 249 2.05 -9.65 16.43
N GLY A 250 1.71 -9.00 17.54
CA GLY A 250 2.67 -8.48 18.52
C GLY A 250 2.35 -7.05 18.91
N THR A 251 3.17 -6.47 19.79
CA THR A 251 3.01 -5.12 20.33
C THR A 251 3.23 -4.07 19.25
N LEU A 252 2.26 -3.17 19.06
CA LEU A 252 2.36 -2.08 18.09
C LEU A 252 2.95 -0.84 18.77
N SER A 253 4.01 -0.28 18.17
CA SER A 253 4.56 1.01 18.54
C SER A 253 4.57 1.98 17.36
N LEU A 254 4.27 3.26 17.66
CA LEU A 254 4.35 4.37 16.71
C LEU A 254 5.15 5.50 17.35
N ALA A 255 6.26 5.88 16.73
CA ALA A 255 7.15 6.95 17.21
C ALA A 255 7.57 6.75 18.69
N GLY A 256 7.87 5.52 19.08
CA GLY A 256 8.28 5.13 20.43
C GLY A 256 7.16 5.01 21.45
N ARG A 257 5.90 5.29 21.08
CA ARG A 257 4.73 5.05 21.94
C ARG A 257 4.17 3.66 21.68
N VAL A 258 3.93 2.89 22.73
CA VAL A 258 3.26 1.59 22.64
C VAL A 258 1.74 1.78 22.71
N TYR A 259 1.01 1.05 21.87
CA TYR A 259 -0.45 1.01 21.85
C TYR A 259 -0.90 -0.36 22.36
N HIS A 260 -1.66 -0.37 23.46
CA HIS A 260 -2.19 -1.59 24.08
C HIS A 260 -3.56 -1.98 23.51
N GLY A 261 -4.16 -1.09 22.73
CA GLY A 261 -5.44 -1.29 22.09
C GLY A 261 -6.62 -0.73 22.89
N GLY A 262 -7.78 -0.84 22.28
CA GLY A 262 -9.04 -0.37 22.84
C GLY A 262 -9.36 1.10 22.51
N PRO A 263 -10.51 1.58 23.02
CA PRO A 263 -11.12 2.85 22.62
C PRO A 263 -10.26 4.09 22.88
N GLN A 264 -9.51 4.13 23.99
CA GLN A 264 -8.69 5.30 24.35
C GLN A 264 -7.49 5.46 23.42
N ASP A 265 -6.79 4.37 23.12
CA ASP A 265 -5.66 4.35 22.20
C ASP A 265 -6.13 4.58 20.75
N ALA A 266 -7.30 4.04 20.37
CA ALA A 266 -7.95 4.31 19.09
C ALA A 266 -8.33 5.78 18.94
N ARG A 267 -8.90 6.39 19.97
CA ARG A 267 -9.22 7.83 19.97
C ARG A 267 -7.97 8.67 19.78
N ARG A 268 -6.89 8.34 20.51
CA ARG A 268 -5.62 9.09 20.42
C ARG A 268 -5.07 9.08 19.00
N ILE A 269 -4.96 7.91 18.36
CA ILE A 269 -4.41 7.86 17.00
C ILE A 269 -5.31 8.61 16.01
N LEU A 270 -6.63 8.56 16.16
CA LEU A 270 -7.57 9.33 15.33
C LEU A 270 -7.38 10.84 15.51
N THR A 271 -7.11 11.30 16.73
CA THR A 271 -6.75 12.69 17.03
C THR A 271 -5.44 13.10 16.35
N ASP A 272 -4.39 12.27 16.42
CA ASP A 272 -3.10 12.57 15.78
C ASP A 272 -3.26 12.80 14.26
N PHE A 273 -4.11 12.00 13.58
CA PHE A 273 -4.43 12.20 12.17
C PHE A 273 -5.32 13.44 11.92
N ALA A 274 -6.26 13.74 12.82
CA ALA A 274 -7.13 14.91 12.72
C ALA A 274 -6.33 16.22 12.80
N ASP A 275 -5.37 16.29 13.74
CA ASP A 275 -4.46 17.43 13.89
C ASP A 275 -3.65 17.66 12.59
N LEU A 276 -3.11 16.58 11.99
CA LEU A 276 -2.41 16.67 10.71
C LEU A 276 -3.31 17.19 9.58
N LEU A 277 -4.58 16.78 9.53
CA LEU A 277 -5.54 17.27 8.55
C LEU A 277 -5.89 18.76 8.74
N ASP A 278 -6.01 19.22 10.00
CA ASP A 278 -6.25 20.64 10.32
C ASP A 278 -5.06 21.54 9.94
N GLU A 279 -3.84 21.02 9.98
CA GLU A 279 -2.64 21.74 9.50
C GLU A 279 -2.64 21.97 7.98
N ILE A 280 -3.35 21.13 7.20
CA ILE A 280 -3.46 21.23 5.73
C ILE A 280 -4.55 22.28 5.37
N LYS A 281 -4.34 23.54 5.76
CA LYS A 281 -5.34 24.63 5.72
C LYS A 281 -5.84 25.07 4.33
N LYS A 282 -5.32 24.54 3.22
CA LYS A 282 -5.57 25.10 1.86
C LYS A 282 -6.90 24.68 1.20
N TYR A 283 -7.54 23.58 1.62
CA TYR A 283 -8.67 23.01 0.87
C TYR A 283 -10.04 22.97 1.59
N ASN A 284 -10.27 23.78 2.63
CA ASN A 284 -11.53 23.77 3.38
C ASN A 284 -11.91 22.35 3.87
N ILE A 285 -10.88 21.59 4.29
CA ILE A 285 -10.91 20.14 4.62
C ILE A 285 -11.54 19.88 5.99
N GLY A 286 -12.17 20.88 6.62
CA GLY A 286 -12.69 20.79 7.98
C GLY A 286 -13.70 19.65 8.17
N GLU A 287 -14.21 19.04 7.10
CA GLU A 287 -15.05 17.85 7.18
C GLU A 287 -14.28 16.61 7.65
N TYR A 288 -13.11 16.29 7.10
CA TYR A 288 -12.42 15.03 7.45
C TYR A 288 -11.83 15.05 8.87
N SER A 289 -11.22 16.15 9.31
CA SER A 289 -10.71 16.26 10.68
C SER A 289 -11.84 16.19 11.71
N ARG A 290 -12.95 16.92 11.48
CA ARG A 290 -14.16 16.85 12.33
C ARG A 290 -14.75 15.44 12.41
N LEU A 291 -14.77 14.70 11.30
CA LEU A 291 -15.22 13.30 11.31
C LEU A 291 -14.32 12.43 12.19
N LEU A 292 -12.99 12.60 12.15
CA LEU A 292 -12.09 11.84 13.01
C LEU A 292 -12.24 12.19 14.49
N TYR A 293 -12.38 13.47 14.85
CA TYR A 293 -12.66 13.88 16.23
C TYR A 293 -13.97 13.28 16.74
N THR A 294 -15.04 13.38 15.93
CA THR A 294 -16.36 12.85 16.28
C THR A 294 -16.32 11.33 16.45
N LEU A 295 -15.61 10.64 15.56
CA LEU A 295 -15.42 9.20 15.63
C LEU A 295 -14.68 8.80 16.91
N GLY A 296 -13.54 9.45 17.20
CA GLY A 296 -12.76 9.18 18.41
C GLY A 296 -13.57 9.38 19.70
N ASP A 297 -14.35 10.46 19.77
CA ASP A 297 -15.26 10.71 20.89
C ASP A 297 -16.33 9.61 21.02
N THR A 298 -16.93 9.21 19.89
CA THR A 298 -17.97 8.16 19.85
C THR A 298 -17.42 6.81 20.31
N LEU A 299 -16.23 6.44 19.87
CA LEU A 299 -15.58 5.19 20.28
C LEU A 299 -15.27 5.19 21.78
N SER A 300 -14.72 6.28 22.32
CA SER A 300 -14.40 6.38 23.76
C SER A 300 -15.63 6.40 24.66
N ARG A 301 -16.77 6.96 24.21
CA ARG A 301 -18.01 6.99 25.00
C ARG A 301 -18.68 5.62 25.15
N SER A 302 -18.43 4.70 24.22
CA SER A 302 -19.00 3.35 24.27
C SER A 302 -18.51 2.49 25.45
N GLU A 303 -17.44 2.92 26.15
CA GLU A 303 -16.98 2.30 27.41
C GLU A 303 -17.88 2.65 28.61
N VAL A 304 -18.51 3.82 28.61
CA VAL A 304 -19.20 4.36 29.81
C VAL A 304 -20.60 3.74 30.00
N THR A 305 -21.13 3.04 29.00
CA THR A 305 -22.48 2.47 29.01
C THR A 305 -22.55 0.96 29.27
N THR A 306 -21.51 0.37 29.88
CA THR A 306 -21.62 -0.99 30.41
C THR A 306 -22.17 -0.94 31.85
N PRO A 307 -23.35 -1.53 32.14
CA PRO A 307 -23.90 -1.62 33.50
C PRO A 307 -23.10 -2.58 34.39
#